data_AF-A0A0C2IN77-F1
#
_entry.id   AF-A0A0C2IN77-F1
#
_cell.length_a   1.000
_cell.length_b   1.000
_cell.length_c   1.000
_cell.angle_alpha   90.00
_cell.angle_beta   90.00
_cell.angle_gamma   90.00
#
_symmetry.space_group_name_H-M   'P 1'
#
loop_
_entity.id
_entity.type
_entity.pdbx_description
1 polymer ?
#
loop_
_entity_poly.entity_id
_entity_poly.type
_entity_poly.pdbx_seq_one_letter_code
_entity_poly.pdbx_strand_id
1 'polypeptide(L)'
;MATVERPHLAVHNIAAAVSELGLGLGREPPSIETEHRGGQCHVFQLTFKDKERDSLAVRVPLYMPGDDAKIHALEAEVKTLQILEAKQFPWAPRCRGYSLTFANPIQHPFVVLTWIAGSPLQWDDHVPPPPLRERLLAQLASFQLSLVECTLASSVPAAAFFERIMANRRKRVQDGKLPGLSDQDCLDQQRLLSTVLGDEGMSETALAMDHGDLQPDNIIVDADGNMQSVIDWAFAGMVPIARAAGLPRFLWPSESLGFASSPATQRDRQVYTASYASQPSQAAAYMRRWQGGNDMDLRTLYLESIFSKGMHSSLAQLGWQPISGQNERQPSFK
;
A
#
# COMPACT_ATOMS: atom_id res chain seq x y z
N MET A 1 -30.80 6.95 6.29
CA MET A 1 -29.38 6.93 6.70
C MET A 1 -29.35 6.70 8.19
N ALA A 2 -28.99 5.50 8.65
CA ALA A 2 -28.77 5.27 10.07
C ALA A 2 -27.55 6.10 10.49
N THR A 3 -27.74 6.99 11.46
CA THR A 3 -26.64 7.66 12.15
C THR A 3 -25.80 6.58 12.80
N VAL A 4 -24.64 6.27 12.23
CA VAL A 4 -23.64 5.42 12.88
C VAL A 4 -23.28 6.13 14.18
N GLU A 5 -23.66 5.54 15.32
CA GLU A 5 -23.28 6.04 16.64
C GLU A 5 -21.76 6.22 16.66
N ARG A 6 -21.31 7.40 17.10
CA ARG A 6 -19.88 7.66 17.23
C ARG A 6 -19.33 6.67 18.25
N PRO A 7 -18.31 5.87 17.93
CA PRO A 7 -17.65 5.05 18.93
C PRO A 7 -17.14 5.98 20.03
N HIS A 8 -17.60 5.74 21.27
CA HIS A 8 -17.21 6.54 22.42
C HIS A 8 -15.76 6.21 22.78
N LEU A 9 -14.84 7.14 22.52
CA LEU A 9 -13.44 7.06 22.92
C LEU A 9 -13.17 8.07 24.03
N ALA A 10 -12.67 7.60 25.17
CA ALA A 10 -12.22 8.47 26.25
C ALA A 10 -10.85 9.07 25.90
N VAL A 11 -10.83 10.11 25.05
CA VAL A 11 -9.60 10.75 24.54
C VAL A 11 -8.65 11.18 25.68
N HIS A 12 -9.20 11.63 26.81
CA HIS A 12 -8.41 12.02 27.99
C HIS A 12 -7.60 10.86 28.60
N ASN A 13 -7.92 9.60 28.30
CA ASN A 13 -7.20 8.42 28.78
C ASN A 13 -6.07 7.97 27.86
N ILE A 14 -5.85 8.59 26.69
CA ILE A 14 -4.80 8.18 25.74
C ILE A 14 -3.41 8.28 26.37
N ALA A 15 -3.12 9.38 27.08
CA ALA A 15 -1.84 9.56 27.76
C ALA A 15 -1.61 8.48 28.84
N ALA A 16 -2.68 8.08 29.55
CA ALA A 16 -2.63 7.00 30.54
C ALA A 16 -2.36 5.64 29.86
N ALA A 17 -3.07 5.33 28.78
CA ALA A 17 -2.89 4.10 28.02
C ALA A 17 -1.46 3.97 27.46
N VAL A 18 -0.87 5.05 26.95
CA VAL A 18 0.53 5.06 26.49
C VAL A 18 1.52 4.92 27.65
N SER A 19 1.22 5.50 28.81
CA SER A 19 2.05 5.38 30.00
C SER A 19 2.09 3.94 30.55
N GLU A 20 0.99 3.20 30.47
CA GLU A 20 0.94 1.77 30.86
C GLU A 20 1.87 0.88 30.03
N LEU A 21 2.18 1.26 28.79
CA LEU A 21 3.13 0.55 27.93
C LEU A 21 4.60 0.78 28.34
N GLY A 22 4.86 1.54 29.39
CA GLY A 22 6.21 1.85 29.85
C GLY A 22 6.92 2.92 29.00
N LEU A 23 6.25 3.51 28.02
CA LEU A 23 6.80 4.55 27.14
C LEU A 23 6.96 5.92 27.84
N GLY A 24 6.48 6.03 29.08
CA GLY A 24 6.46 7.26 29.88
C GLY A 24 6.94 7.11 31.34
N LEU A 25 7.52 5.97 31.74
CA LEU A 25 7.86 5.74 33.15
C LEU A 25 9.02 6.62 33.62
N GLY A 26 8.69 7.76 34.23
CA GLY A 26 9.59 8.65 34.96
C GLY A 26 9.46 10.15 34.70
N ARG A 27 8.63 10.60 33.76
CA ARG A 27 8.44 12.02 33.40
C ARG A 27 6.95 12.35 33.25
N GLU A 28 6.61 13.64 33.28
CA GLU A 28 5.22 14.11 33.10
C GLU A 28 4.53 13.45 31.87
N PRO A 29 3.21 13.17 31.94
CA PRO A 29 2.51 12.48 30.87
C PRO A 29 2.54 13.29 29.56
N PRO A 30 2.57 12.61 28.39
CA PRO A 30 2.52 13.30 27.12
C PRO A 30 1.17 14.02 26.92
N SER A 31 1.21 15.16 26.22
CA SER A 31 0.01 15.90 25.81
C SER A 31 -0.38 15.55 24.39
N ILE A 32 -1.68 15.56 24.09
CA ILE A 32 -2.18 15.48 22.72
C ILE A 32 -1.97 16.84 22.07
N GLU A 33 -1.19 16.88 20.99
CA GLU A 33 -0.94 18.10 20.21
C GLU A 33 -1.95 18.23 19.07
N THR A 34 -2.15 17.14 18.31
CA THR A 34 -3.04 17.12 17.14
C THR A 34 -3.80 15.81 17.03
N GLU A 35 -4.89 15.84 16.26
CA GLU A 35 -5.72 14.69 15.95
C GLU A 35 -5.97 14.60 14.45
N HIS A 36 -5.86 13.40 13.90
CA HIS A 36 -6.12 13.11 12.49
C HIS A 36 -7.16 11.99 12.37
N ARG A 37 -8.12 12.17 11.45
CA ARG A 37 -9.15 11.18 11.16
C ARG A 37 -8.86 10.55 9.80
N GLY A 38 -8.48 9.28 9.80
CA GLY A 38 -8.35 8.47 8.60
C GLY A 38 -9.62 7.67 8.30
N GLY A 39 -9.58 6.84 7.26
CA GLY A 39 -10.71 6.01 6.86
C GLY A 39 -11.04 4.87 7.84
N GLN A 40 -10.02 4.28 8.47
CA GLN A 40 -10.17 3.18 9.44
C GLN A 40 -9.82 3.59 10.87
N CYS A 41 -8.87 4.52 11.02
CA CYS A 41 -8.26 4.87 12.29
C CYS A 41 -8.45 6.35 12.63
N HIS A 42 -8.51 6.64 13.92
CA HIS A 42 -8.27 7.95 14.50
C HIS A 42 -6.85 7.97 15.06
N VAL A 43 -6.06 8.97 14.70
CA VAL A 43 -4.65 9.08 15.03
C VAL A 43 -4.42 10.31 15.90
N PHE A 44 -3.70 10.14 17.00
CA PHE A 44 -3.38 11.20 17.96
C PHE A 44 -1.87 11.43 17.98
N GLN A 45 -1.44 12.66 17.77
CA GLN A 45 -0.05 13.05 17.98
C GLN A 45 0.15 13.37 19.46
N LEU A 46 1.06 12.65 20.09
CA LEU A 46 1.48 12.87 21.46
C LEU A 46 2.85 13.54 21.48
N THR A 47 2.96 14.63 22.25
CA THR A 47 4.20 15.34 22.51
C THR A 47 4.61 15.21 23.97
N PHE A 48 5.92 15.16 24.20
CA PHE A 48 6.49 15.22 25.54
C PHE A 48 6.98 16.65 25.81
N LYS A 49 6.87 17.13 27.06
CA LYS A 49 7.46 18.44 27.42
C LYS A 49 8.97 18.46 27.24
N ASP A 50 9.59 17.30 27.40
CA ASP A 50 10.97 17.06 27.06
C ASP A 50 11.14 16.99 25.54
N LYS A 51 11.67 18.07 24.97
CA LYS A 51 11.90 18.21 23.53
C LYS A 51 12.97 17.27 22.98
N GLU A 52 13.70 16.54 23.82
CA GLU A 52 14.64 15.51 23.36
C GLU A 52 13.94 14.20 22.95
N ARG A 53 12.66 14.01 23.34
CA ARG A 53 11.89 12.83 22.96
C ARG A 53 11.14 13.05 21.67
N ASP A 54 11.22 12.07 20.78
CA ASP A 54 10.38 12.01 19.59
C ASP A 54 8.89 12.01 19.98
N SER A 55 8.09 12.72 19.18
CA SER A 55 6.64 12.64 19.27
C SER A 55 6.16 11.23 18.90
N LEU A 56 4.97 10.86 19.37
CA LEU A 56 4.36 9.56 19.10
C LEU A 56 3.05 9.72 18.33
N ALA A 57 2.75 8.75 17.46
CA ALA A 57 1.46 8.60 16.81
C ALA A 57 0.70 7.45 17.47
N VAL A 58 -0.43 7.72 18.12
CA VAL A 58 -1.33 6.69 18.65
C VAL A 58 -2.45 6.45 17.65
N ARG A 59 -2.51 5.26 17.03
CA ARG A 59 -3.53 4.89 16.06
C ARG A 59 -4.57 3.99 16.70
N VAL A 60 -5.83 4.39 16.64
CA VAL A 60 -6.99 3.66 17.20
C VAL A 60 -7.98 3.33 16.08
N PRO A 61 -8.32 2.06 15.80
CA PRO A 61 -9.15 1.62 14.68
C PRO A 61 -10.65 1.80 14.95
N LEU A 62 -11.07 3.04 15.22
CA LEU A 62 -12.45 3.35 15.64
C LEU A 62 -13.50 3.05 14.58
N TYR A 63 -13.14 3.14 13.30
CA TYR A 63 -14.11 3.09 12.19
C TYR A 63 -14.20 1.71 11.53
N MET A 64 -13.44 0.72 12.02
CA MET A 64 -13.53 -0.65 11.54
C MET A 64 -14.67 -1.43 12.21
N PRO A 65 -15.50 -2.15 11.43
CA PRO A 65 -16.57 -2.96 11.98
C PRO A 65 -16.03 -4.27 12.58
N GLY A 66 -16.46 -4.58 13.80
CA GLY A 66 -16.13 -5.82 14.49
C GLY A 66 -14.81 -5.76 15.26
N ASP A 67 -14.84 -6.26 16.49
CA ASP A 67 -13.69 -6.15 17.40
C ASP A 67 -12.53 -7.06 16.99
N ASP A 68 -12.82 -8.28 16.51
CA ASP A 68 -11.81 -9.19 15.96
C ASP A 68 -11.11 -8.60 14.73
N ALA A 69 -11.85 -7.89 13.88
CA ALA A 69 -11.28 -7.25 12.69
C ALA A 69 -10.31 -6.11 13.07
N LYS A 70 -10.66 -5.32 14.10
CA LYS A 70 -9.78 -4.27 14.64
C LYS A 70 -8.48 -4.85 15.16
N ILE A 71 -8.57 -5.91 15.97
CA ILE A 71 -7.41 -6.59 16.55
C ILE A 71 -6.54 -7.16 15.44
N HIS A 72 -7.13 -7.90 14.49
CA HIS A 72 -6.39 -8.55 13.41
C HIS A 72 -5.66 -7.54 12.51
N ALA A 73 -6.29 -6.41 12.18
CA ALA A 73 -5.69 -5.36 11.38
C ALA A 73 -4.48 -4.72 12.08
N LEU A 74 -4.61 -4.41 13.39
CA LEU A 74 -3.48 -3.88 14.17
C LEU A 74 -2.36 -4.90 14.35
N GLU A 75 -2.71 -6.18 14.59
CA GLU A 75 -1.72 -7.25 14.70
C GLU A 75 -0.91 -7.41 13.40
N ALA A 76 -1.59 -7.36 12.26
CA ALA A 76 -0.94 -7.39 10.95
C ALA A 76 -0.01 -6.18 10.74
N GLU A 77 -0.47 -4.96 11.04
CA GLU A 77 0.35 -3.75 10.93
C GLU A 77 1.59 -3.81 11.84
N VAL A 78 1.40 -4.19 13.12
CA VAL A 78 2.49 -4.36 14.10
C VAL A 78 3.52 -5.36 13.60
N LYS A 79 3.08 -6.53 13.13
CA LYS A 79 3.98 -7.57 12.62
C LYS A 79 4.79 -7.08 11.42
N THR A 80 4.15 -6.36 10.49
CA THR A 80 4.84 -5.78 9.34
C THR A 80 5.90 -4.78 9.77
N LEU A 81 5.55 -3.83 10.65
CA LEU A 81 6.49 -2.81 11.11
C LEU A 81 7.67 -3.41 11.87
N GLN A 82 7.44 -4.46 12.68
CA GLN A 82 8.52 -5.19 13.36
C GLN A 82 9.46 -5.90 12.36
N ILE A 83 8.92 -6.49 11.29
CA ILE A 83 9.74 -7.09 10.22
C ILE A 83 10.60 -6.00 9.56
N LEU A 84 10.01 -4.87 9.20
CA LEU A 84 10.72 -3.76 8.55
C LEU A 84 11.80 -3.16 9.45
N GLU A 85 11.52 -2.99 10.74
CA GLU A 85 12.51 -2.51 11.71
C GLU A 85 13.66 -3.50 11.88
N ALA A 86 13.38 -4.81 11.96
CA ALA A 86 14.41 -5.85 12.00
C ALA A 86 15.28 -5.88 10.72
N LYS A 87 14.70 -5.49 9.59
CA LYS A 87 15.40 -5.32 8.31
C LYS A 87 16.09 -3.96 8.16
N GLN A 88 16.01 -3.09 9.18
CA GLN A 88 16.55 -1.74 9.18
C GLN A 88 16.01 -0.89 8.02
N PHE A 89 14.77 -1.14 7.59
CA PHE A 89 14.15 -0.40 6.50
C PHE A 89 13.85 1.05 6.96
N PRO A 90 14.43 2.08 6.33
CA PRO A 90 14.43 3.43 6.90
C PRO A 90 13.14 4.20 6.64
N TRP A 91 12.29 3.75 5.72
CA TRP A 91 11.13 4.49 5.25
C TRP A 91 9.82 4.10 5.93
N ALA A 92 9.86 3.36 7.04
CA ALA A 92 8.67 3.00 7.80
C ALA A 92 8.76 3.58 9.22
N PRO A 93 7.62 3.94 9.84
CA PRO A 93 7.60 4.31 11.25
C PRO A 93 7.96 3.09 12.12
N ARG A 94 8.52 3.35 13.29
CA ARG A 94 8.86 2.27 14.24
C ARG A 94 7.69 2.01 15.18
N CYS A 95 7.41 0.74 15.44
CA CYS A 95 6.42 0.33 16.42
C CYS A 95 7.00 0.47 17.83
N ARG A 96 6.54 1.46 18.58
CA ARG A 96 7.01 1.73 19.96
C ARG A 96 6.27 0.90 21.00
N GLY A 97 5.02 0.55 20.74
CA GLY A 97 4.21 -0.29 21.63
C GLY A 97 2.80 -0.46 21.07
N TYR A 98 2.00 -1.33 21.68
CA TYR A 98 0.63 -1.60 21.26
C TYR A 98 -0.17 -2.24 22.39
N SER A 99 -1.50 -2.16 22.29
CA SER A 99 -2.44 -2.95 23.08
C SER A 99 -3.47 -3.57 22.13
N LEU A 100 -3.52 -4.89 22.06
CA LEU A 100 -4.44 -5.64 21.18
C LEU A 100 -5.68 -6.15 21.94
N THR A 101 -6.06 -5.47 23.01
CA THR A 101 -7.19 -5.82 23.87
C THR A 101 -8.02 -4.58 24.17
N PHE A 102 -9.27 -4.77 24.59
CA PHE A 102 -10.15 -3.72 25.09
C PHE A 102 -9.95 -3.48 26.60
N ALA A 103 -9.20 -4.34 27.28
CA ALA A 103 -8.87 -4.18 28.69
C ALA A 103 -7.71 -3.18 28.88
N ASN A 104 -7.97 -1.91 28.57
CA ASN A 104 -7.02 -0.80 28.72
C ASN A 104 -7.77 0.53 28.97
N PRO A 105 -7.10 1.62 29.38
CA PRO A 105 -7.75 2.89 29.78
C PRO A 105 -8.64 3.55 28.73
N ILE A 106 -8.35 3.34 27.44
CA ILE A 106 -9.16 3.89 26.35
C ILE A 106 -10.22 2.90 25.82
N GLN A 107 -10.23 1.66 26.32
CA GLN A 107 -11.18 0.61 25.95
C GLN A 107 -11.26 0.31 24.46
N HIS A 108 -10.15 0.48 23.75
CA HIS A 108 -9.99 0.10 22.34
C HIS A 108 -8.58 -0.42 22.11
N PRO A 109 -8.36 -1.38 21.21
CA PRO A 109 -7.01 -1.75 20.83
C PRO A 109 -6.34 -0.58 20.11
N PHE A 110 -5.02 -0.44 20.22
CA PHE A 110 -4.26 0.65 19.62
C PHE A 110 -2.81 0.25 19.36
N VAL A 111 -2.17 0.98 18.44
CA VAL A 111 -0.72 0.91 18.20
C VAL A 111 -0.10 2.29 18.39
N VAL A 112 1.11 2.31 18.95
CA VAL A 112 1.92 3.50 19.18
C VAL A 112 3.12 3.44 18.26
N LEU A 113 3.22 4.40 17.35
CA LEU A 113 4.29 4.52 16.37
C LEU A 113 5.14 5.76 16.62
N THR A 114 6.33 5.82 16.03
CA THR A 114 7.05 7.10 15.88
C THR A 114 6.22 8.08 15.08
N TRP A 115 6.08 9.31 15.57
CA TRP A 115 5.53 10.39 14.76
C TRP A 115 6.52 10.79 13.67
N ILE A 116 6.01 10.98 12.45
CA ILE A 116 6.80 11.47 11.32
C ILE A 116 6.38 12.92 11.08
N ALA A 117 7.30 13.86 11.32
CA ALA A 117 7.04 15.27 11.07
C ALA A 117 7.02 15.54 9.56
N GLY A 118 6.07 16.36 9.12
CA GLY A 118 5.89 16.71 7.72
C GLY A 118 4.43 16.81 7.32
N SER A 119 4.18 16.78 6.02
CA SER A 119 2.84 16.76 5.44
C SER A 119 2.70 15.58 4.47
N PRO A 120 1.48 15.05 4.28
CA PRO A 120 1.21 14.13 3.18
C PRO A 120 1.60 14.72 1.82
N LEU A 121 2.13 13.88 0.93
CA LEU A 121 2.53 14.27 -0.41
C LEU A 121 1.31 14.66 -1.23
N GLN A 122 1.34 15.84 -1.83
CA GLN A 122 0.39 16.23 -2.87
C GLN A 122 0.90 15.77 -4.22
N TRP A 123 0.03 15.13 -5.01
CA TRP A 123 0.39 14.62 -6.33
C TRP A 123 -0.77 14.75 -7.33
N ASP A 124 -0.52 15.47 -8.41
CA ASP A 124 -1.36 15.50 -9.61
C ASP A 124 -0.48 15.68 -10.86
N ASP A 125 -1.08 15.97 -12.01
CA ASP A 125 -0.37 16.17 -13.30
C ASP A 125 0.57 17.41 -13.30
N HIS A 126 0.46 18.30 -12.30
CA HIS A 126 1.14 19.59 -12.19
C HIS A 126 1.88 19.79 -10.85
N VAL A 127 1.50 19.05 -9.81
CA VAL A 127 2.01 19.15 -8.44
C VAL A 127 2.67 17.82 -8.03
N PRO A 128 3.88 17.84 -7.46
CA PRO A 128 4.76 19.00 -7.31
C PRO A 128 5.38 19.42 -8.66
N PRO A 129 5.83 20.68 -8.81
CA PRO A 129 6.52 21.12 -10.01
C PRO A 129 7.95 20.55 -10.10
N PRO A 130 8.54 20.42 -11.30
CA PRO A 130 9.98 20.20 -11.45
C PRO A 130 10.80 21.34 -10.80
N PRO A 131 12.01 21.07 -10.26
CA PRO A 131 12.71 19.79 -10.22
C PRO A 131 12.30 18.89 -9.03
N LEU A 132 11.41 19.36 -8.14
CA LEU A 132 11.01 18.62 -6.95
C LEU A 132 10.34 17.28 -7.31
N ARG A 133 9.50 17.27 -8.34
CA ARG A 133 8.86 16.06 -8.87
C ARG A 133 9.86 14.96 -9.24
N GLU A 134 10.92 15.33 -9.94
CA GLU A 134 11.93 14.38 -10.41
C GLU A 134 12.71 13.77 -9.25
N ARG A 135 13.04 14.60 -8.24
CA ARG A 135 13.68 14.15 -7.01
C ARG A 135 12.80 13.17 -6.23
N LEU A 136 11.51 13.48 -6.10
CA LEU A 136 10.56 12.60 -5.42
C LEU A 136 10.41 11.26 -6.14
N LEU A 137 10.33 11.25 -7.47
CA LEU A 137 10.30 10.00 -8.25
C LEU A 137 11.56 9.15 -8.03
N ALA A 138 12.73 9.78 -7.92
CA ALA A 138 13.97 9.08 -7.59
C ALA A 138 14.00 8.52 -6.15
N GLN A 139 13.45 9.26 -5.19
CA GLN A 139 13.30 8.79 -3.80
C GLN A 139 12.30 7.63 -3.71
N LEU A 140 11.19 7.69 -4.44
CA LEU A 140 10.20 6.62 -4.53
C LEU A 140 10.78 5.35 -5.17
N ALA A 141 11.58 5.51 -6.23
CA ALA A 141 12.30 4.40 -6.83
C ALA A 141 13.27 3.76 -5.82
N SER A 142 13.99 4.58 -5.05
CA SER A 142 14.90 4.11 -4.00
C SER A 142 14.18 3.41 -2.86
N PHE A 143 13.00 3.93 -2.47
CA PHE A 143 12.09 3.30 -1.51
C PHE A 143 11.67 1.91 -1.97
N GLN A 144 11.12 1.78 -3.18
CA GLN A 144 10.64 0.49 -3.69
C GLN A 144 11.80 -0.49 -3.84
N LEU A 145 12.92 -0.04 -4.39
CA LEU A 145 14.12 -0.85 -4.55
C LEU A 145 14.58 -1.41 -3.21
N SER A 146 14.67 -0.55 -2.19
CA SER A 146 15.11 -0.94 -0.85
C SER A 146 14.11 -1.88 -0.17
N LEU A 147 12.80 -1.66 -0.33
CA LEU A 147 11.76 -2.52 0.22
C LEU A 147 11.84 -3.92 -0.40
N VAL A 148 11.90 -3.98 -1.73
CA VAL A 148 11.99 -5.26 -2.46
C VAL A 148 13.26 -5.99 -2.08
N GLU A 149 14.41 -5.31 -2.07
CA GLU A 149 15.71 -5.93 -1.79
C GLU A 149 15.78 -6.47 -0.35
N CYS A 150 15.39 -5.68 0.67
CA CYS A 150 15.55 -6.09 2.07
C CYS A 150 14.53 -7.15 2.51
N THR A 151 13.40 -7.24 1.82
CA THR A 151 12.34 -8.23 2.11
C THR A 151 12.34 -9.42 1.15
N LEU A 152 13.25 -9.47 0.18
CA LEU A 152 13.32 -10.55 -0.79
C LEU A 152 13.42 -11.92 -0.11
N ALA A 153 12.54 -12.82 -0.49
CA ALA A 153 12.43 -14.18 0.02
C ALA A 153 11.93 -15.11 -1.08
N SER A 154 11.81 -16.41 -0.78
CA SER A 154 11.26 -17.41 -1.69
C SER A 154 10.10 -18.15 -1.04
N SER A 155 9.13 -18.59 -1.84
CA SER A 155 7.95 -19.32 -1.38
C SER A 155 7.40 -20.25 -2.47
N VAL A 156 6.09 -20.56 -2.41
CA VAL A 156 5.38 -21.25 -3.48
C VAL A 156 5.45 -20.44 -4.79
N PRO A 157 5.33 -21.11 -5.95
CA PRO A 157 5.28 -20.43 -7.24
C PRO A 157 4.18 -19.35 -7.28
N ALA A 158 4.45 -18.24 -7.97
CA ALA A 158 3.55 -17.11 -8.08
C ALA A 158 2.15 -17.53 -8.59
N ALA A 159 2.10 -18.46 -9.56
CA ALA A 159 0.86 -19.03 -10.05
C ALA A 159 -0.01 -19.61 -8.91
N ALA A 160 0.57 -20.48 -8.09
CA ALA A 160 -0.14 -21.10 -6.97
C ALA A 160 -0.60 -20.07 -5.93
N PHE A 161 0.20 -19.03 -5.69
CA PHE A 161 -0.18 -17.94 -4.80
C PHE A 161 -1.42 -17.20 -5.32
N PHE A 162 -1.41 -16.77 -6.58
CA PHE A 162 -2.50 -16.01 -7.19
C PHE A 162 -3.76 -16.86 -7.36
N GLU A 163 -3.63 -18.09 -7.85
CA GLU A 163 -4.73 -19.05 -7.99
C GLU A 163 -5.48 -19.28 -6.69
N ARG A 164 -4.76 -19.38 -5.55
CA ARG A 164 -5.38 -19.49 -4.23
C ARG A 164 -6.28 -18.30 -3.90
N ILE A 165 -5.82 -17.07 -4.18
CA ILE A 165 -6.61 -15.85 -3.93
C ILE A 165 -7.83 -15.82 -4.84
N MET A 166 -7.65 -16.14 -6.12
CA MET A 166 -8.71 -16.19 -7.12
C MET A 166 -9.76 -17.24 -6.77
N ALA A 167 -9.35 -18.43 -6.31
CA ALA A 167 -10.24 -19.48 -5.84
C ALA A 167 -11.05 -19.04 -4.61
N ASN A 168 -10.40 -18.38 -3.64
CA ASN A 168 -11.09 -17.82 -2.47
C ASN A 168 -12.12 -16.75 -2.86
N ARG A 169 -11.76 -15.87 -3.81
CA ARG A 169 -12.68 -14.85 -4.36
C ARG A 169 -13.88 -15.50 -5.04
N ARG A 170 -13.65 -16.46 -5.93
CA ARG A 170 -14.69 -17.21 -6.63
C ARG A 170 -15.64 -17.90 -5.65
N LYS A 171 -15.10 -18.55 -4.62
CA LYS A 171 -15.92 -19.15 -3.55
C LYS A 171 -16.82 -18.12 -2.86
N ARG A 172 -16.30 -16.93 -2.56
CA ARG A 172 -17.10 -15.83 -1.97
C ARG A 172 -18.19 -15.32 -2.92
N VAL A 173 -17.95 -15.32 -4.23
CA VAL A 173 -18.96 -15.00 -5.25
C VAL A 173 -20.07 -16.06 -5.25
N GLN A 174 -19.70 -17.33 -5.29
CA GLN A 174 -20.65 -18.47 -5.26
C GLN A 174 -21.49 -18.49 -3.97
N ASP A 175 -20.89 -18.13 -2.84
CA ASP A 175 -21.57 -17.98 -1.53
C ASP A 175 -22.46 -16.71 -1.45
N GLY A 176 -22.50 -15.86 -2.48
CA GLY A 176 -23.24 -14.59 -2.46
C GLY A 176 -22.63 -13.50 -1.57
N LYS A 177 -21.40 -13.69 -1.07
CA LYS A 177 -20.69 -12.77 -0.17
C LYS A 177 -19.94 -11.65 -0.91
N LEU A 178 -19.97 -11.65 -2.24
CA LEU A 178 -19.29 -10.67 -3.07
C LEU A 178 -20.20 -10.20 -4.23
N PRO A 179 -21.25 -9.42 -3.93
CA PRO A 179 -22.21 -8.98 -4.94
C PRO A 179 -21.55 -8.08 -5.99
N GLY A 180 -22.01 -8.16 -7.24
CA GLY A 180 -21.51 -7.36 -8.37
C GLY A 180 -20.37 -8.00 -9.17
N LEU A 181 -19.92 -9.19 -8.77
CA LEU A 181 -19.06 -10.05 -9.57
C LEU A 181 -19.78 -11.38 -9.85
N SER A 182 -19.61 -11.91 -11.05
CA SER A 182 -20.15 -13.22 -11.44
C SER A 182 -19.10 -14.33 -11.35
N ASP A 183 -19.55 -15.58 -11.34
CA ASP A 183 -18.64 -16.74 -11.43
C ASP A 183 -17.85 -16.74 -12.75
N GLN A 184 -18.48 -16.26 -13.82
CA GLN A 184 -17.87 -16.14 -15.14
C GLN A 184 -16.74 -15.11 -15.14
N ASP A 185 -16.91 -13.96 -14.47
CA ASP A 185 -15.84 -12.95 -14.33
C ASP A 185 -14.61 -13.53 -13.61
N CYS A 186 -14.82 -14.45 -12.66
CA CYS A 186 -13.73 -15.11 -11.95
C CYS A 186 -13.01 -16.14 -12.85
N LEU A 187 -13.77 -16.87 -13.66
CA LEU A 187 -13.22 -17.84 -14.63
C LEU A 187 -12.44 -17.13 -15.73
N ASP A 188 -12.93 -16.01 -16.23
CA ASP A 188 -12.25 -15.24 -17.28
C ASP A 188 -10.94 -14.65 -16.78
N GLN A 189 -10.91 -14.10 -15.56
CA GLN A 189 -9.67 -13.72 -14.89
C GLN A 189 -8.71 -14.92 -14.84
N GLN A 190 -9.17 -16.08 -14.37
CA GLN A 190 -8.32 -17.27 -14.21
C GLN A 190 -7.67 -17.74 -15.52
N ARG A 191 -8.36 -17.64 -16.65
CA ARG A 191 -7.83 -18.04 -17.96
C ARG A 191 -6.66 -17.17 -18.42
N LEU A 192 -6.56 -15.93 -17.94
CA LEU A 192 -5.55 -14.96 -18.38
C LEU A 192 -4.27 -15.02 -17.55
N LEU A 193 -4.26 -15.70 -16.40
CA LEU A 193 -3.14 -15.68 -15.46
C LEU A 193 -1.82 -16.09 -16.10
N SER A 194 -1.81 -17.18 -16.88
CA SER A 194 -0.60 -17.66 -17.56
C SER A 194 -0.11 -16.71 -18.65
N THR A 195 -1.03 -16.04 -19.34
CA THR A 195 -0.69 -15.04 -20.37
C THR A 195 -0.08 -13.80 -19.72
N VAL A 196 -0.62 -13.37 -18.57
CA VAL A 196 -0.14 -12.18 -17.85
C VAL A 196 1.21 -12.41 -17.17
N LEU A 197 1.43 -13.58 -16.59
CA LEU A 197 2.69 -13.88 -15.91
C LEU A 197 3.79 -14.36 -16.86
N GLY A 198 3.43 -15.03 -17.96
CA GLY A 198 4.35 -15.77 -18.81
C GLY A 198 4.98 -16.98 -18.10
N ASP A 199 5.68 -17.83 -18.85
CA ASP A 199 6.22 -19.09 -18.33
C ASP A 199 7.14 -18.88 -17.12
N GLU A 200 8.11 -17.95 -17.23
CA GLU A 200 9.00 -17.63 -16.13
C GLU A 200 8.25 -17.08 -14.91
N GLY A 201 7.25 -16.22 -15.12
CA GLY A 201 6.49 -15.60 -14.03
C GLY A 201 5.58 -16.59 -13.32
N MET A 202 5.07 -17.61 -14.01
CA MET A 202 4.27 -18.68 -13.43
C MET A 202 5.09 -19.52 -12.43
N SER A 203 6.34 -19.84 -12.78
CA SER A 203 7.25 -20.64 -11.95
C SER A 203 8.04 -19.84 -10.92
N GLU A 204 8.03 -18.51 -11.01
CA GLU A 204 8.79 -17.63 -10.12
C GLU A 204 8.37 -17.85 -8.66
N THR A 205 9.36 -18.01 -7.78
CA THR A 205 9.15 -18.27 -6.35
C THR A 205 9.52 -17.06 -5.49
N ALA A 206 10.18 -16.06 -6.06
CA ALA A 206 10.55 -14.85 -5.37
C ALA A 206 9.31 -14.11 -4.85
N LEU A 207 9.34 -13.75 -3.58
CA LEU A 207 8.39 -12.85 -2.92
C LEU A 207 9.14 -11.64 -2.38
N ALA A 208 8.43 -10.51 -2.32
CA ALA A 208 8.87 -9.35 -1.57
C ALA A 208 7.64 -8.68 -0.94
N MET A 209 7.88 -7.76 0.00
CA MET A 209 6.81 -6.99 0.61
C MET A 209 6.31 -5.93 -0.38
N ASP A 210 4.99 -5.89 -0.57
CA ASP A 210 4.28 -4.76 -1.19
C ASP A 210 3.60 -3.96 -0.09
N HIS A 211 3.55 -2.63 -0.24
CA HIS A 211 2.87 -1.76 0.72
C HIS A 211 1.34 -1.99 0.72
N GLY A 212 0.76 -2.46 -0.39
CA GLY A 212 -0.67 -2.72 -0.53
C GLY A 212 -1.54 -1.47 -0.73
N ASP A 213 -1.10 -0.30 -0.24
CA ASP A 213 -1.80 0.98 -0.41
C ASP A 213 -0.87 2.19 -0.60
N LEU A 214 0.10 2.09 -1.50
CA LEU A 214 1.05 3.18 -1.74
C LEU A 214 0.42 4.29 -2.60
N GLN A 215 -0.16 5.27 -1.93
CA GLN A 215 -0.76 6.47 -2.51
C GLN A 215 -0.15 7.74 -1.89
N PRO A 216 -0.25 8.92 -2.55
CA PRO A 216 0.40 10.15 -2.08
C PRO A 216 0.10 10.50 -0.63
N ASP A 217 -1.15 10.31 -0.18
CA ASP A 217 -1.57 10.59 1.20
C ASP A 217 -0.83 9.74 2.27
N ASN A 218 -0.28 8.60 1.86
CA ASN A 218 0.49 7.71 2.73
C ASN A 218 2.00 8.00 2.71
N ILE A 219 2.44 9.05 2.03
CA ILE A 219 3.84 9.44 1.88
C ILE A 219 4.05 10.78 2.56
N ILE A 220 4.87 10.82 3.61
CA ILE A 220 5.16 12.04 4.34
C ILE A 220 6.40 12.70 3.77
N VAL A 221 6.30 14.00 3.47
CA VAL A 221 7.41 14.83 3.01
C VAL A 221 7.72 15.95 4.01
N ASP A 222 8.98 16.36 4.07
CA ASP A 222 9.40 17.53 4.84
C ASP A 222 9.10 18.86 4.11
N ALA A 223 9.50 19.97 4.74
CA ALA A 223 9.30 21.32 4.21
C ALA A 223 10.06 21.58 2.89
N ASP A 224 11.13 20.82 2.64
CA ASP A 224 11.92 20.89 1.39
C ASP A 224 11.36 19.94 0.30
N GLY A 225 10.28 19.22 0.63
CA GLY A 225 9.61 18.26 -0.23
C GLY A 225 10.37 16.94 -0.37
N ASN A 226 11.31 16.62 0.52
CA ASN A 226 11.96 15.32 0.52
C ASN A 226 11.09 14.31 1.27
N MET A 227 11.02 13.10 0.75
CA MET A 227 10.35 12.00 1.41
C MET A 227 11.02 11.70 2.77
N GLN A 228 10.20 11.58 3.82
CA GLN A 228 10.61 11.26 5.19
C GLN A 228 10.22 9.84 5.58
N SER A 229 8.99 9.41 5.25
CA SER A 229 8.49 8.08 5.58
C SER A 229 7.26 7.72 4.75
N VAL A 230 6.96 6.42 4.64
CA VAL A 230 5.66 5.89 4.22
C VAL A 230 4.94 5.39 5.47
N ILE A 231 3.68 5.76 5.60
CA ILE A 231 2.81 5.38 6.72
C ILE A 231 1.69 4.45 6.24
N ASP A 232 0.93 3.92 7.19
CA ASP A 232 -0.24 3.08 6.95
C ASP A 232 0.07 1.70 6.31
N TRP A 233 0.87 0.91 7.03
CA TRP A 233 1.34 -0.41 6.59
C TRP A 233 0.33 -1.54 6.87
N ALA A 234 -0.93 -1.21 7.19
CA ALA A 234 -1.95 -2.19 7.54
C ALA A 234 -2.33 -3.14 6.38
N PHE A 235 -2.13 -2.70 5.13
CA PHE A 235 -2.39 -3.49 3.92
C PHE A 235 -1.15 -4.18 3.34
N ALA A 236 0.01 -3.97 3.96
CA ALA A 236 1.26 -4.49 3.45
C ALA A 236 1.37 -6.01 3.65
N GLY A 237 2.06 -6.67 2.74
CA GLY A 237 2.20 -8.13 2.79
C GLY A 237 3.25 -8.68 1.84
N MET A 238 3.71 -9.89 2.14
CA MET A 238 4.57 -10.66 1.27
C MET A 238 3.76 -11.18 0.07
N VAL A 239 4.11 -10.71 -1.12
CA VAL A 239 3.43 -11.07 -2.37
C VAL A 239 4.44 -11.52 -3.42
N PRO A 240 4.01 -12.26 -4.46
CA PRO A 240 4.89 -12.61 -5.57
C PRO A 240 5.57 -11.38 -6.15
N ILE A 241 6.83 -11.56 -6.56
CA ILE A 241 7.66 -10.46 -7.03
C ILE A 241 7.03 -9.70 -8.21
N ALA A 242 6.20 -10.39 -9.00
CA ALA A 242 5.38 -9.79 -10.06
C ALA A 242 4.51 -8.62 -9.59
N ARG A 243 3.99 -8.70 -8.35
CA ARG A 243 3.19 -7.64 -7.75
C ARG A 243 4.02 -6.64 -6.95
N ALA A 244 5.01 -7.12 -6.18
CA ALA A 244 5.85 -6.25 -5.34
C ALA A 244 6.77 -5.32 -6.16
N ALA A 245 7.22 -5.78 -7.33
CA ALA A 245 8.06 -5.02 -8.24
C ALA A 245 7.27 -4.23 -9.29
N GLY A 246 5.93 -4.19 -9.22
CA GLY A 246 5.09 -3.40 -10.13
C GLY A 246 5.20 -1.89 -9.89
N LEU A 247 4.62 -1.06 -10.76
CA LEU A 247 4.66 0.40 -10.55
C LEU A 247 3.88 0.82 -9.28
N PRO A 248 4.24 1.93 -8.62
CA PRO A 248 3.37 2.62 -7.66
C PRO A 248 2.02 3.02 -8.28
N ARG A 249 0.94 3.01 -7.48
CA ARG A 249 -0.46 3.20 -7.95
C ARG A 249 -0.70 4.50 -8.72
N PHE A 250 -0.14 5.60 -8.25
CA PHE A 250 -0.31 6.91 -8.91
C PHE A 250 0.52 7.05 -10.20
N LEU A 251 1.30 6.03 -10.57
CA LEU A 251 1.92 5.88 -11.88
C LEU A 251 1.16 4.92 -12.79
N TRP A 252 -0.02 4.42 -12.39
CA TRP A 252 -0.85 3.54 -13.21
C TRP A 252 -1.72 4.34 -14.20
N PRO A 253 -2.30 3.67 -15.21
CA PRO A 253 -3.33 4.30 -16.02
C PRO A 253 -4.57 4.59 -15.16
N SER A 254 -5.24 5.71 -15.45
CA SER A 254 -6.39 6.12 -14.66
C SER A 254 -7.68 5.49 -15.19
N GLU A 255 -8.47 4.89 -14.31
CA GLU A 255 -9.82 4.43 -14.63
C GLU A 255 -10.70 5.57 -15.18
N SER A 256 -10.54 6.80 -14.66
CA SER A 256 -11.25 7.98 -15.14
C SER A 256 -10.91 8.36 -16.59
N LEU A 257 -9.79 7.85 -17.11
CA LEU A 257 -9.35 8.04 -18.49
C LEU A 257 -9.54 6.78 -19.34
N GLY A 258 -10.42 5.86 -18.93
CA GLY A 258 -10.60 4.58 -19.63
C GLY A 258 -9.32 3.73 -19.61
N PHE A 259 -8.56 3.83 -18.51
CA PHE A 259 -7.24 3.21 -18.34
C PHE A 259 -6.17 3.71 -19.33
N ALA A 260 -6.27 4.96 -19.78
CA ALA A 260 -5.15 5.65 -20.42
C ALA A 260 -4.27 6.38 -19.37
N SER A 261 -2.98 6.52 -19.68
CA SER A 261 -2.05 7.35 -18.88
C SER A 261 -1.99 8.77 -19.43
N SER A 262 -2.01 9.77 -18.55
CA SER A 262 -1.81 11.18 -18.94
C SER A 262 -0.39 11.39 -19.48
N PRO A 263 -0.14 12.45 -20.28
CA PRO A 263 1.22 12.81 -20.68
C PRO A 263 2.15 13.13 -19.50
N ALA A 264 1.61 13.54 -18.35
CA ALA A 264 2.40 13.72 -17.13
C ALA A 264 2.81 12.36 -16.54
N THR A 265 1.86 11.42 -16.37
CA THR A 265 2.16 10.06 -15.89
C THR A 265 3.20 9.36 -16.75
N GLN A 266 3.14 9.51 -18.08
CA GLN A 266 4.14 8.92 -18.98
C GLN A 266 5.55 9.48 -18.75
N ARG A 267 5.68 10.80 -18.54
CA ARG A 267 6.96 11.42 -18.18
C ARG A 267 7.44 10.96 -16.81
N ASP A 268 6.54 10.85 -15.84
CA ASP A 268 6.88 10.40 -14.49
C ASP A 268 7.42 8.97 -14.49
N ARG A 269 6.81 8.07 -15.27
CA ARG A 269 7.32 6.70 -15.47
C ARG A 269 8.74 6.71 -16.04
N GLN A 270 9.03 7.58 -17.00
CA GLN A 270 10.38 7.68 -17.58
C GLN A 270 11.41 8.11 -16.53
N VAL A 271 11.09 9.12 -15.72
CA VAL A 271 11.99 9.60 -14.66
C VAL A 271 12.15 8.56 -13.55
N TYR A 272 11.06 7.93 -13.13
CA TYR A 272 11.04 6.86 -12.14
C TYR A 272 11.91 5.67 -12.56
N THR A 273 11.68 5.16 -13.77
CA THR A 273 12.41 3.99 -14.31
C THR A 273 13.89 4.31 -14.54
N ALA A 274 14.21 5.52 -15.02
CA ALA A 274 15.59 5.96 -15.18
C ALA A 274 16.38 5.97 -13.85
N SER A 275 15.70 6.22 -12.72
CA SER A 275 16.35 6.33 -11.40
C SER A 275 16.95 5.02 -10.88
N TYR A 276 16.48 3.86 -11.37
CA TYR A 276 17.04 2.55 -10.98
C TYR A 276 17.53 1.71 -12.18
N ALA A 277 17.44 2.23 -13.41
CA ALA A 277 17.75 1.50 -14.63
C ALA A 277 19.17 0.88 -14.62
N SER A 278 20.18 1.63 -14.14
CA SER A 278 21.57 1.19 -14.05
C SER A 278 21.93 0.45 -12.77
N GLN A 279 21.00 0.28 -11.83
CA GLN A 279 21.30 -0.36 -10.54
C GLN A 279 21.51 -1.87 -10.74
N PRO A 280 22.64 -2.44 -10.25
CA PRO A 280 22.98 -3.84 -10.48
C PRO A 280 22.32 -4.83 -9.50
N SER A 281 21.37 -4.39 -8.67
CA SER A 281 20.75 -5.23 -7.65
C SER A 281 19.69 -6.19 -8.21
N GLN A 282 19.37 -7.23 -7.44
CA GLN A 282 18.36 -8.20 -7.83
C GLN A 282 16.95 -7.56 -7.85
N ALA A 283 16.63 -6.68 -6.89
CA ALA A 283 15.40 -5.91 -6.90
C ALA A 283 15.26 -5.05 -8.16
N ALA A 284 16.35 -4.38 -8.58
CA ALA A 284 16.33 -3.57 -9.80
C ALA A 284 16.08 -4.43 -11.06
N ALA A 285 16.60 -5.65 -11.10
CA ALA A 285 16.33 -6.59 -12.19
C ALA A 285 14.83 -6.98 -12.25
N TYR A 286 14.22 -7.27 -11.10
CA TYR A 286 12.78 -7.54 -11.04
C TYR A 286 11.93 -6.33 -11.43
N MET A 287 12.26 -5.15 -10.92
CA MET A 287 11.55 -3.91 -11.26
C MET A 287 11.65 -3.61 -12.77
N ARG A 288 12.83 -3.75 -13.39
CA ARG A 288 12.98 -3.59 -14.85
C ARG A 288 12.10 -4.57 -15.62
N ARG A 289 12.04 -5.83 -15.18
CA ARG A 289 11.23 -6.87 -15.82
C ARG A 289 9.73 -6.56 -15.75
N TRP A 290 9.22 -6.24 -14.56
CA TRP A 290 7.77 -6.09 -14.35
C TRP A 290 7.22 -4.71 -14.74
N GLN A 291 8.07 -3.68 -14.77
CA GLN A 291 7.69 -2.31 -15.14
C GLN A 291 8.01 -1.94 -16.60
N GLY A 292 8.59 -2.87 -17.37
CA GLY A 292 8.89 -2.68 -18.80
C GLY A 292 7.95 -3.45 -19.73
N GLY A 293 8.03 -3.17 -21.04
CA GLY A 293 7.24 -3.87 -22.07
C GLY A 293 5.88 -3.23 -22.37
N ASN A 294 5.34 -3.53 -23.55
CA ASN A 294 4.12 -2.89 -24.08
C ASN A 294 2.84 -3.33 -23.34
N ASP A 295 2.88 -4.46 -22.66
CA ASP A 295 1.78 -5.06 -21.90
C ASP A 295 1.81 -4.70 -20.40
N MET A 296 2.76 -3.87 -19.96
CA MET A 296 2.96 -3.54 -18.55
C MET A 296 1.69 -3.00 -17.86
N ASP A 297 0.92 -2.14 -18.53
CA ASP A 297 -0.31 -1.58 -17.99
C ASP A 297 -1.38 -2.66 -17.78
N LEU A 298 -1.53 -3.57 -18.74
CA LEU A 298 -2.41 -4.72 -18.62
C LEU A 298 -1.99 -5.61 -17.45
N ARG A 299 -0.70 -5.96 -17.35
CA ARG A 299 -0.20 -6.80 -16.25
C ARG A 299 -0.43 -6.15 -14.90
N THR A 300 -0.17 -4.85 -14.79
CA THR A 300 -0.35 -4.09 -13.55
C THR A 300 -1.81 -4.09 -13.10
N LEU A 301 -2.74 -3.73 -13.99
CA LEU A 301 -4.17 -3.67 -13.68
C LEU A 301 -4.76 -5.06 -13.43
N TYR A 302 -4.34 -6.07 -14.21
CA TYR A 302 -4.74 -7.45 -13.99
C TYR A 302 -4.29 -7.95 -12.62
N LEU A 303 -3.02 -7.77 -12.25
CA LEU A 303 -2.51 -8.22 -10.95
C LEU A 303 -3.21 -7.49 -9.81
N GLU A 304 -3.52 -6.20 -9.95
CA GLU A 304 -4.34 -5.49 -8.97
C GLU A 304 -5.76 -6.07 -8.87
N SER A 305 -6.37 -6.47 -9.99
CA SER A 305 -7.73 -7.05 -10.01
C SER A 305 -7.86 -8.34 -9.18
N ILE A 306 -6.75 -9.04 -8.93
CA ILE A 306 -6.72 -10.22 -8.04
C ILE A 306 -7.00 -9.81 -6.59
N PHE A 307 -6.63 -8.60 -6.18
CA PHE A 307 -6.78 -8.08 -4.82
C PHE A 307 -7.98 -7.12 -4.70
N SER A 308 -8.21 -6.28 -5.70
CA SER A 308 -9.27 -5.27 -5.70
C SER A 308 -10.55 -5.75 -6.39
N LYS A 309 -11.65 -5.78 -5.65
CA LYS A 309 -12.99 -6.05 -6.20
C LYS A 309 -13.38 -5.00 -7.27
N GLY A 310 -13.06 -3.73 -7.03
CA GLY A 310 -13.37 -2.64 -7.95
C GLY A 310 -12.68 -2.88 -9.29
N MET A 311 -11.35 -3.05 -9.26
CA MET A 311 -10.55 -3.29 -10.47
C MET A 311 -11.00 -4.56 -11.22
N HIS A 312 -11.34 -5.65 -10.52
CA HIS A 312 -11.94 -6.84 -11.15
C HIS A 312 -13.21 -6.48 -11.92
N SER A 313 -14.12 -5.75 -11.26
CA SER A 313 -15.40 -5.38 -11.87
C SER A 313 -15.19 -4.51 -13.10
N SER A 314 -14.28 -3.54 -13.05
CA SER A 314 -13.98 -2.64 -14.16
C SER A 314 -13.35 -3.39 -15.35
N LEU A 315 -12.38 -4.28 -15.12
CA LEU A 315 -11.79 -5.06 -16.20
C LEU A 315 -12.77 -6.08 -16.81
N ALA A 316 -13.63 -6.68 -15.99
CA ALA A 316 -14.67 -7.59 -16.46
C ALA A 316 -15.69 -6.86 -17.35
N GLN A 317 -16.09 -5.64 -16.99
CA GLN A 317 -16.97 -4.79 -17.82
C GLN A 317 -16.34 -4.43 -19.17
N LEU A 318 -15.01 -4.32 -19.22
CA LEU A 318 -14.25 -4.11 -20.45
C LEU A 318 -13.92 -5.41 -21.19
N GLY A 319 -14.46 -6.55 -20.76
CA GLY A 319 -14.27 -7.85 -21.41
C GLY A 319 -12.83 -8.35 -21.36
N TRP A 320 -12.06 -7.93 -20.34
CA TRP A 320 -10.64 -8.28 -20.16
C TRP A 320 -9.76 -8.01 -21.38
N GLN A 321 -10.15 -7.08 -22.24
CA GLN A 321 -9.39 -6.76 -23.43
C GLN A 321 -8.08 -6.06 -23.02
N PRO A 322 -6.97 -6.30 -23.75
CA PRO A 322 -5.77 -5.51 -23.60
C PRO A 322 -6.13 -4.04 -23.77
N ILE A 323 -5.78 -3.19 -22.82
CA ILE A 323 -5.87 -1.74 -22.97
C ILE A 323 -4.78 -1.36 -23.97
N SER A 324 -5.06 -1.57 -25.25
CA SER A 324 -4.24 -1.08 -26.33
C SER A 324 -4.43 0.43 -26.37
N GLY A 325 -3.42 1.15 -25.89
CA GLY A 325 -3.29 2.56 -26.19
C GLY A 325 -3.34 2.77 -27.70
N GLN A 326 -4.42 3.38 -28.17
CA GLN A 326 -4.59 4.02 -29.48
C GLN A 326 -4.45 3.12 -30.73
N ASN A 327 -5.53 3.04 -31.51
CA ASN A 327 -5.56 3.10 -32.98
C ASN A 327 -4.22 2.86 -33.72
N GLU A 328 -3.78 1.61 -33.84
CA GLU A 328 -3.10 1.21 -35.07
C GLU A 328 -4.19 0.81 -36.06
N ARG A 329 -4.53 1.76 -36.95
CA ARG A 329 -5.27 1.47 -38.16
C ARG A 329 -4.59 0.28 -38.83
N GLN A 330 -5.32 -0.83 -38.98
CA GLN A 330 -4.94 -1.86 -39.95
C GLN A 330 -4.67 -1.17 -41.29
N PRO A 331 -3.50 -1.37 -41.94
CA PRO A 331 -3.38 -1.00 -43.32
C PRO A 331 -4.31 -1.92 -44.11
N SER A 332 -5.38 -1.33 -44.67
CA SER A 332 -6.18 -2.00 -45.69
C SER A 332 -5.26 -2.27 -46.89
N PHE A 333 -4.76 -3.49 -47.01
CA PHE A 333 -4.23 -3.96 -48.27
C PHE A 333 -5.41 -4.47 -49.10
N LYS A 334 -5.70 -3.71 -50.16
CA LYS A 334 -6.25 -4.29 -51.39
C LYS A 334 -5.22 -5.24 -51.99
#